data_AF-A0A376VA95-F1
#
_entry.id   AF-A0A376VA95-F1
#
_cell.length_a   1.000
_cell.length_b   1.000
_cell.length_c   1.000
_cell.angle_alpha   90.00
_cell.angle_beta   90.00
_cell.angle_gamma   90.00
#
_symmetry.space_group_name_H-M   'P 1'
#
loop_
_entity.id
_entity.type
_entity.pdbx_description
1 polymer ?
#
loop_
_entity_poly.entity_id
_entity_poly.type
_entity_poly.pdbx_seq_one_letter_code
_entity_poly.pdbx_strand_id
1 'polypeptide(L)'
;MLAFLNQVRKPTLDLPLEVRRKMWFKPFMQSYLVVFIGYLTMYLIRKNFNIAQNDMISTYGLSMTQLGMIGLGFSITYGVGKTLVSYYADGKNTKQFLPFMLILSAICMLGFSASMGSGSVSLFLMIAFYALSGFFQSTGGSCSYSTITKWTPRRKRGTFLGFWNISHNLGGAGAAGVALFGANYLFDGHVIGMFIFPSIIALIVGFIGLRYGSDSPESYGLGKAEELFGEEISEEDKETESTDMTKWQIFVEYVLKNKVIWLLCFANIFLYVVRIGIDQWSTVYAFQELKLSKAVAIQGFTLFESWCAGRYAAVGLAL
;
A
#
# COMPACT_ATOMS: atom_id res chain seq x y z
N MET A 1 14.00 18.63 11.98
CA MET A 1 14.08 17.49 11.04
C MET A 1 13.80 16.21 11.84
N LEU A 2 12.77 15.44 11.51
CA LEU A 2 12.22 14.37 12.37
C LEU A 2 13.24 13.25 12.64
N ALA A 3 13.91 13.30 13.80
CA ALA A 3 15.03 12.43 14.18
C ALA A 3 14.70 10.92 14.21
N PHE A 4 13.41 10.56 14.31
CA PHE A 4 12.98 9.16 14.28
C PHE A 4 13.16 8.53 12.88
N LEU A 5 13.02 9.30 11.80
CA LEU A 5 13.16 8.78 10.43
C LEU A 5 14.59 8.39 10.03
N ASN A 6 15.58 8.65 10.89
CA ASN A 6 16.98 8.32 10.62
C ASN A 6 17.22 6.81 10.80
N GLN A 7 17.98 6.20 9.90
CA GLN A 7 18.40 4.81 10.03
C GLN A 7 19.32 4.67 11.23
N VAL A 8 18.92 3.86 12.22
CA VAL A 8 19.79 3.48 13.33
C VAL A 8 20.39 2.13 12.99
N ARG A 9 21.65 2.15 12.52
CA ARG A 9 22.46 0.93 12.35
C ARG A 9 23.18 0.65 13.67
N LYS A 10 22.97 -0.53 14.24
CA LYS A 10 23.72 -0.97 15.43
C LYS A 10 24.90 -1.83 14.97
N PRO A 11 26.05 -1.79 15.67
CA PRO A 11 27.16 -2.70 15.42
C PRO A 11 26.68 -4.16 15.50
N THR A 12 27.27 -5.03 14.67
CA THR A 12 26.98 -6.46 14.66
C THR A 12 27.29 -7.08 16.03
N LEU A 13 26.34 -7.84 16.56
CA LEU A 13 26.47 -8.61 17.79
C LEU A 13 27.42 -9.77 17.54
N ASP A 14 28.38 -9.93 18.43
CA ASP A 14 29.43 -10.95 18.37
C ASP A 14 28.89 -12.32 18.84
N LEU A 15 27.92 -12.85 18.08
CA LEU A 15 27.21 -14.10 18.37
C LEU A 15 27.38 -15.11 17.22
N PRO A 16 27.42 -16.43 17.50
CA PRO A 16 27.50 -17.46 16.45
C PRO A 16 26.37 -17.34 15.41
N LEU A 17 26.67 -17.58 14.13
CA LEU A 17 25.74 -17.42 13.00
C LEU A 17 24.43 -18.21 13.19
N GLU A 18 24.48 -19.39 13.80
CA GLU A 18 23.29 -20.21 14.07
C GLU A 18 22.34 -19.59 15.10
N VAL A 19 22.91 -18.97 16.14
CA VAL A 19 22.16 -18.28 17.20
C VAL A 19 21.56 -16.98 16.66
N ARG A 20 22.33 -16.27 15.81
CA ARG A 20 21.88 -15.09 15.07
C ARG A 20 20.73 -15.40 14.09
N ARG A 21 20.79 -16.55 13.41
CA ARG A 21 19.73 -17.05 12.50
C ARG A 21 18.43 -17.43 13.23
N LYS A 22 18.53 -18.03 14.43
CA LYS A 22 17.34 -18.31 15.27
C LYS A 22 16.70 -17.02 15.80
N MET A 23 17.51 -16.00 16.10
CA MET A 23 17.01 -14.69 16.54
C MET A 23 16.43 -13.83 15.42
N TRP A 24 16.69 -14.15 14.15
CA TRP A 24 16.17 -13.40 13.00
C TRP A 24 14.64 -13.50 12.83
N PHE A 25 14.06 -14.68 13.10
CA PHE A 25 12.65 -14.95 12.74
C PHE A 25 11.64 -14.08 13.51
N LYS A 26 11.85 -13.87 14.81
CA LYS A 26 10.95 -13.09 15.67
C LYS A 26 10.87 -11.60 15.28
N PRO A 27 11.98 -10.84 15.17
CA PRO A 27 11.95 -9.46 14.71
C PRO A 27 11.58 -9.34 13.23
N PHE A 28 11.97 -10.30 12.39
CA PHE A 28 11.51 -10.36 11.00
C PHE A 28 9.97 -10.44 10.92
N MET A 29 9.37 -11.40 11.62
CA MET A 29 7.91 -11.56 11.61
C MET A 29 7.19 -10.34 12.19
N GLN A 30 7.76 -9.67 13.20
CA GLN A 30 7.20 -8.42 13.71
C GLN A 30 7.21 -7.30 12.65
N SER A 31 8.33 -7.10 11.96
CA SER A 31 8.43 -6.10 10.88
C SER A 31 7.57 -6.48 9.68
N TYR A 32 7.52 -7.77 9.33
CA TYR A 32 6.69 -8.32 8.26
C TYR A 32 5.21 -8.09 8.54
N LEU A 33 4.74 -8.40 9.75
CA LEU A 33 3.35 -8.15 10.14
C LEU A 33 3.01 -6.67 10.14
N VAL A 34 3.93 -5.79 10.54
CA VAL A 34 3.69 -4.34 10.49
C VAL A 34 3.54 -3.83 9.06
N VAL A 35 4.39 -4.26 8.13
CA VAL A 35 4.24 -3.87 6.70
C VAL A 35 3.03 -4.54 6.05
N PHE A 36 2.72 -5.79 6.43
CA PHE A 36 1.56 -6.52 5.93
C PHE A 36 0.25 -5.87 6.38
N ILE A 37 0.09 -5.64 7.69
CA ILE A 37 -1.10 -5.01 8.25
C ILE A 37 -1.19 -3.55 7.81
N GLY A 38 -0.07 -2.82 7.80
CA GLY A 38 -0.04 -1.44 7.32
C GLY A 38 -0.51 -1.31 5.87
N TYR A 39 -0.05 -2.20 4.97
CA TYR A 39 -0.47 -2.19 3.58
C TYR A 39 -1.94 -2.65 3.42
N LEU A 40 -2.36 -3.68 4.16
CA LEU A 40 -3.76 -4.10 4.24
C LEU A 40 -4.67 -2.94 4.61
N THR A 41 -4.30 -2.16 5.63
CA THR A 41 -5.10 -1.03 6.11
C THR A 41 -5.09 0.16 5.14
N MET A 42 -4.00 0.40 4.39
CA MET A 42 -4.01 1.38 3.30
C MET A 42 -5.08 1.03 2.26
N TYR A 43 -5.16 -0.24 1.86
CA TYR A 43 -6.18 -0.70 0.90
C TYR A 43 -7.59 -0.66 1.47
N LEU A 44 -7.73 -0.92 2.78
CA LEU A 44 -9.01 -0.82 3.49
C LEU A 44 -9.61 0.58 3.33
N ILE A 45 -8.81 1.64 3.58
CA ILE A 45 -9.28 3.02 3.44
C ILE A 45 -9.51 3.40 1.98
N ARG A 46 -8.66 2.93 1.06
CA ARG A 46 -8.75 3.25 -0.37
C ARG A 46 -9.99 2.65 -1.03
N LYS A 47 -10.24 1.37 -0.80
CA LYS A 47 -11.34 0.63 -1.44
C LYS A 47 -12.71 1.03 -0.90
N ASN A 48 -12.74 1.60 0.30
CA ASN A 48 -13.94 2.18 0.87
C ASN A 48 -14.59 3.24 -0.04
N PHE A 49 -13.78 4.04 -0.75
CA PHE A 49 -14.31 5.00 -1.73
C PHE A 49 -15.13 4.32 -2.82
N ASN A 50 -14.68 3.19 -3.37
CA ASN A 50 -15.38 2.45 -4.43
C ASN A 50 -16.74 1.90 -3.93
N ILE A 51 -16.82 1.50 -2.67
CA ILE A 51 -18.05 0.97 -2.06
C ILE A 51 -19.05 2.10 -1.80
N ALA A 52 -18.58 3.23 -1.28
CA ALA A 52 -19.42 4.37 -0.92
C ALA A 52 -19.93 5.17 -2.13
N GLN A 53 -19.43 4.94 -3.36
CA GLN A 53 -19.83 5.71 -4.55
C GLN A 53 -21.35 5.74 -4.75
N ASN A 54 -22.02 4.60 -4.64
CA ASN A 54 -23.48 4.53 -4.81
C ASN A 54 -24.23 5.35 -3.75
N ASP A 55 -23.77 5.32 -2.50
CA ASP A 55 -24.39 6.08 -1.41
C ASP A 55 -24.09 7.59 -1.53
N MET A 56 -22.94 7.94 -2.07
CA MET A 56 -22.60 9.34 -2.34
C MET A 56 -23.44 9.94 -3.48
N ILE A 57 -23.78 9.14 -4.51
CA ILE A 57 -24.70 9.54 -5.57
C ILE A 57 -26.10 9.75 -4.99
N SER A 58 -26.61 8.81 -4.19
CA SER A 58 -27.98 8.90 -3.66
C SER A 58 -28.16 9.97 -2.59
N THR A 59 -27.16 10.20 -1.75
CA THR A 59 -27.27 11.10 -0.57
C THR A 59 -26.88 12.53 -0.89
N TYR A 60 -25.84 12.72 -1.71
CA TYR A 60 -25.29 14.05 -2.02
C TYR A 60 -25.55 14.51 -3.46
N GLY A 61 -26.17 13.65 -4.29
CA GLY A 61 -26.49 13.99 -5.68
C GLY A 61 -25.27 14.14 -6.59
N LEU A 62 -24.13 13.54 -6.24
CA LEU A 62 -22.90 13.65 -7.02
C LEU A 62 -23.05 12.93 -8.38
N SER A 63 -22.53 13.55 -9.44
CA SER A 63 -22.49 12.93 -10.77
C SER A 63 -21.34 11.94 -10.89
N MET A 64 -21.46 10.97 -11.80
CA MET A 64 -20.36 10.03 -12.10
C MET A 64 -19.08 10.76 -12.52
N THR A 65 -19.20 11.87 -13.27
CA THR A 65 -18.07 12.70 -13.67
C THR A 65 -17.36 13.30 -12.46
N GLN A 66 -18.11 13.75 -11.45
CA GLN A 66 -17.56 14.28 -10.19
C GLN A 66 -16.82 13.21 -9.39
N LEU A 67 -17.36 11.99 -9.31
CA LEU A 67 -16.68 10.86 -8.69
C LEU A 67 -15.40 10.47 -9.43
N GLY A 68 -15.45 10.48 -10.76
CA GLY A 68 -14.29 10.26 -11.62
C GLY A 68 -13.18 11.29 -11.39
N MET A 69 -13.53 12.56 -11.21
CA MET A 69 -12.55 13.61 -10.88
C MET A 69 -11.86 13.39 -9.53
N ILE A 70 -12.59 12.92 -8.53
CA ILE A 70 -12.01 12.54 -7.22
C ILE A 70 -11.02 11.38 -7.40
N GLY A 71 -11.41 10.32 -8.11
CA GLY A 71 -10.54 9.18 -8.40
C GLY A 71 -9.31 9.55 -9.24
N LEU A 72 -9.44 10.49 -10.17
CA LEU A 72 -8.35 11.04 -10.96
C LEU A 72 -7.35 11.79 -10.08
N GLY A 73 -7.84 12.63 -9.16
CA GLY A 73 -7.00 13.36 -8.21
C GLY A 73 -6.11 12.43 -7.39
N PHE A 74 -6.68 11.33 -6.89
CA PHE A 74 -5.92 10.26 -6.23
C PHE A 74 -4.87 9.64 -7.16
N SER A 75 -5.23 9.31 -8.40
CA SER A 75 -4.34 8.60 -9.31
C SER A 75 -3.12 9.44 -9.72
N ILE A 76 -3.31 10.73 -9.97
CA ILE A 76 -2.23 11.67 -10.32
C ILE A 76 -1.26 11.82 -9.14
N THR A 77 -1.80 12.13 -7.96
CA THR A 77 -0.99 12.33 -6.75
C THR A 77 -0.32 11.04 -6.29
N TYR A 78 -0.95 9.88 -6.47
CA TYR A 78 -0.34 8.59 -6.22
C TYR A 78 0.83 8.32 -7.19
N GLY A 79 0.67 8.63 -8.48
CA GLY A 79 1.73 8.49 -9.47
C GLY A 79 2.94 9.37 -9.18
N VAL A 80 2.69 10.66 -8.90
CA VAL A 80 3.73 11.63 -8.51
C VAL A 80 4.36 11.27 -7.17
N GLY A 81 3.55 10.84 -6.21
CA GLY A 81 4.03 10.41 -4.89
C GLY A 81 4.93 9.18 -5.00
N LYS A 82 4.59 8.24 -5.88
CA LYS A 82 5.37 7.01 -6.08
C LYS A 82 6.76 7.31 -6.61
N THR A 83 6.98 8.36 -7.40
CA THR A 83 8.32 8.75 -7.87
C THR A 83 9.05 9.59 -6.84
N LEU A 84 8.47 10.71 -6.42
CA LEU A 84 9.13 11.68 -5.52
C LEU A 84 9.35 11.13 -4.12
N VAL A 85 8.31 10.52 -3.54
CA VAL A 85 8.34 10.10 -2.14
C VAL A 85 9.03 8.75 -2.01
N SER A 86 8.97 7.87 -3.00
CA SER A 86 9.81 6.66 -2.99
C SER A 86 11.29 6.99 -3.13
N TYR A 87 11.64 7.98 -3.96
CA TYR A 87 13.02 8.47 -4.03
C TYR A 87 13.48 9.06 -2.69
N TYR A 88 12.62 9.82 -2.02
CA TYR A 88 12.92 10.38 -0.70
C TYR A 88 12.93 9.34 0.44
N ALA A 89 12.15 8.26 0.30
CA ALA A 89 12.12 7.15 1.24
C ALA A 89 13.34 6.22 1.07
N ASP A 90 13.97 6.21 -0.12
CA ASP A 90 15.21 5.50 -0.35
C ASP A 90 16.34 6.11 0.52
N GLY A 91 16.97 5.29 1.35
CA GLY A 91 17.95 5.72 2.36
C GLY A 91 17.38 6.16 3.73
N LYS A 92 16.06 6.22 3.91
CA LYS A 92 15.43 6.48 5.23
C LYS A 92 14.93 5.21 5.91
N ASN A 93 14.52 5.35 7.17
CA ASN A 93 13.90 4.27 7.93
C ASN A 93 12.53 3.94 7.33
N THR A 94 12.52 2.96 6.44
CA THR A 94 11.38 2.60 5.57
C THR A 94 10.23 2.04 6.42
N LYS A 95 10.58 1.45 7.57
CA LYS A 95 9.63 0.91 8.56
C LYS A 95 8.89 1.99 9.36
N GLN A 96 9.50 3.14 9.66
CA GLN A 96 8.78 4.24 10.34
C GLN A 96 8.09 5.18 9.36
N PHE A 97 8.57 5.22 8.12
CA PHE A 97 7.97 6.01 7.07
C PHE A 97 6.57 5.51 6.66
N LEU A 98 6.39 4.18 6.54
CA LEU A 98 5.11 3.59 6.14
C LEU A 98 3.96 3.88 7.13
N PRO A 99 4.09 3.62 8.45
CA PRO A 99 3.02 3.90 9.41
C PRO A 99 2.77 5.41 9.58
N PHE A 100 3.81 6.24 9.45
CA PHE A 100 3.66 7.70 9.46
C PHE A 100 2.81 8.19 8.28
N MET A 101 3.07 7.67 7.08
CA MET A 101 2.28 7.96 5.88
C MET A 101 0.85 7.40 5.98
N LEU A 102 0.66 6.25 6.62
CA LEU A 102 -0.67 5.71 6.92
C LEU A 102 -1.47 6.65 7.83
N ILE A 103 -0.87 7.19 8.90
CA ILE A 103 -1.52 8.15 9.80
C ILE A 103 -1.92 9.41 9.05
N LEU A 104 -1.00 9.98 8.26
CA LEU A 104 -1.29 11.17 7.45
C LEU A 104 -2.42 10.92 6.44
N SER A 105 -2.41 9.77 5.78
CA SER A 105 -3.51 9.36 4.87
C SER A 105 -4.83 9.20 5.62
N ALA A 106 -4.83 8.59 6.81
CA ALA A 106 -6.04 8.44 7.62
C ALA A 106 -6.62 9.79 8.06
N ILE A 107 -5.78 10.75 8.45
CA ILE A 107 -6.21 12.13 8.77
C ILE A 107 -6.82 12.80 7.55
N CYS A 108 -6.22 12.64 6.37
CA CYS A 108 -6.78 13.18 5.13
C CYS A 108 -8.14 12.56 4.81
N MET A 109 -8.33 11.27 5.10
CA MET A 109 -9.59 10.56 4.86
C MET A 109 -10.67 10.93 5.88
N LEU A 110 -10.30 11.27 7.12
CA LEU A 110 -11.20 11.94 8.06
C LEU A 110 -11.60 13.33 7.57
N GLY A 111 -10.65 14.10 7.02
CA GLY A 111 -10.91 15.40 6.39
C GLY A 111 -11.85 15.29 5.18
N PHE A 112 -11.66 14.26 4.35
CA PHE A 112 -12.57 13.92 3.24
C PHE A 112 -13.98 13.63 3.76
N SER A 113 -14.10 12.85 4.83
CA SER A 113 -15.39 12.53 5.43
C SER A 113 -16.10 13.77 6.01
N ALA A 114 -15.35 14.69 6.60
CA ALA A 114 -15.87 15.94 7.14
C ALA A 114 -16.23 16.96 6.05
N SER A 115 -15.60 16.86 4.88
CA SER A 115 -15.88 17.75 3.74
C SER A 115 -17.04 17.28 2.86
N MET A 116 -17.65 16.12 3.13
CA MET A 116 -18.78 15.60 2.34
C MET A 116 -20.02 16.48 2.45
N GLY A 117 -20.53 16.94 1.31
CA GLY A 117 -21.68 17.85 1.22
C GLY A 117 -22.11 18.13 -0.22
N SER A 118 -23.25 18.77 -0.39
CA SER A 118 -23.86 19.06 -1.69
C SER A 118 -23.49 20.46 -2.20
N GLY A 119 -22.21 20.70 -2.52
CA GLY A 119 -21.76 21.99 -3.06
C GLY A 119 -20.37 21.96 -3.72
N SER A 120 -20.08 22.95 -4.57
CA SER A 120 -18.82 23.03 -5.34
C SER A 120 -17.57 23.12 -4.45
N VAL A 121 -17.68 23.77 -3.30
CA VAL A 121 -16.58 23.85 -2.30
C VAL A 121 -16.33 22.48 -1.66
N SER A 122 -17.39 21.74 -1.36
CA SER A 122 -17.30 20.38 -0.81
C SER A 122 -16.61 19.44 -1.82
N LEU A 123 -17.00 19.49 -3.10
CA LEU A 123 -16.36 18.71 -4.16
C LEU A 123 -14.84 19.01 -4.25
N PHE A 124 -14.45 20.29 -4.24
CA PHE A 124 -13.04 20.67 -4.30
C PHE A 124 -12.25 20.12 -3.09
N LEU A 125 -12.80 20.25 -1.88
CA LEU A 125 -12.18 19.72 -0.67
C LEU A 125 -12.10 18.18 -0.70
N MET A 126 -13.12 17.49 -1.20
CA MET A 126 -13.12 16.05 -1.40
C MET A 126 -12.00 15.62 -2.38
N ILE A 127 -11.85 16.32 -3.51
CA ILE A 127 -10.75 16.06 -4.46
C ILE A 127 -9.40 16.30 -3.76
N ALA A 128 -9.24 17.42 -3.06
CA ALA A 128 -7.98 17.78 -2.41
C ALA A 128 -7.57 16.78 -1.31
N PHE A 129 -8.48 16.41 -0.40
CA PHE A 129 -8.19 15.47 0.68
C PHE A 129 -7.95 14.05 0.15
N TYR A 130 -8.72 13.60 -0.85
CA TYR A 130 -8.53 12.28 -1.43
C TYR A 130 -7.24 12.20 -2.27
N ALA A 131 -6.88 13.26 -2.99
CA ALA A 131 -5.60 13.39 -3.67
C ALA A 131 -4.42 13.40 -2.68
N LEU A 132 -4.53 14.16 -1.58
CA LEU A 132 -3.50 14.19 -0.55
C LEU A 132 -3.32 12.81 0.12
N SER A 133 -4.43 12.10 0.36
CA SER A 133 -4.42 10.71 0.80
C SER A 133 -3.68 9.80 -0.19
N GLY A 134 -3.92 9.95 -1.50
CA GLY A 134 -3.21 9.21 -2.55
C GLY A 134 -1.71 9.46 -2.58
N PHE A 135 -1.29 10.71 -2.38
CA PHE A 135 0.12 11.07 -2.25
C PHE A 135 0.81 10.32 -1.11
N PHE A 136 0.19 10.28 0.08
CA PHE A 136 0.78 9.58 1.23
C PHE A 136 0.76 8.06 1.06
N GLN A 137 -0.31 7.49 0.48
CA GLN A 137 -0.41 6.04 0.24
C GLN A 137 0.56 5.51 -0.82
N SER A 138 1.08 6.37 -1.70
CA SER A 138 1.99 5.98 -2.79
C SER A 138 3.25 5.24 -2.33
N THR A 139 3.66 5.48 -1.09
CA THR A 139 4.89 4.96 -0.48
C THR A 139 4.72 3.58 0.15
N GLY A 140 3.48 3.16 0.42
CA GLY A 140 3.22 1.91 1.13
C GLY A 140 3.80 0.69 0.41
N GLY A 141 3.69 0.66 -0.92
CA GLY A 141 4.17 -0.46 -1.72
C GLY A 141 5.70 -0.55 -1.78
N SER A 142 6.36 0.55 -2.12
CA SER A 142 7.82 0.62 -2.25
C SER A 142 8.53 0.43 -0.91
N CYS A 143 8.00 1.02 0.16
CA CYS A 143 8.56 0.86 1.50
C CYS A 143 8.42 -0.58 2.01
N SER A 144 7.24 -1.20 1.82
CA SER A 144 7.02 -2.60 2.20
C SER A 144 7.95 -3.54 1.46
N TYR A 145 8.09 -3.35 0.14
CA TYR A 145 8.97 -4.16 -0.69
C TYR A 145 10.42 -4.08 -0.22
N SER A 146 10.93 -2.85 0.01
CA SER A 146 12.29 -2.61 0.52
C SER A 146 12.51 -3.25 1.90
N THR A 147 11.56 -3.14 2.83
CA THR A 147 11.67 -3.80 4.13
C THR A 147 11.69 -5.32 3.98
N ILE A 148 10.81 -5.92 3.17
CA ILE A 148 10.78 -7.38 3.01
C ILE A 148 12.09 -7.88 2.39
N THR A 149 12.61 -7.22 1.35
CA THR A 149 13.85 -7.66 0.68
C THR A 149 15.09 -7.49 1.55
N LYS A 150 15.15 -6.46 2.40
CA LYS A 150 16.23 -6.27 3.39
C LYS A 150 16.29 -7.39 4.43
N TRP A 151 15.14 -7.93 4.81
CA TRP A 151 15.08 -8.97 5.83
C TRP A 151 15.14 -10.39 5.25
N THR A 152 14.71 -10.62 4.01
CA THR A 152 14.57 -11.97 3.45
C THR A 152 15.72 -12.38 2.51
N PRO A 153 16.21 -13.64 2.62
CA PRO A 153 17.19 -14.19 1.69
C PRO A 153 16.59 -14.41 0.30
N ARG A 154 17.41 -14.31 -0.76
CA ARG A 154 16.98 -14.32 -2.17
C ARG A 154 16.08 -15.51 -2.50
N ARG A 155 16.43 -16.71 -2.00
CA ARG A 155 15.65 -17.93 -2.25
C ARG A 155 14.23 -17.90 -1.68
N LYS A 156 13.94 -17.06 -0.67
CA LYS A 156 12.61 -16.97 -0.03
C LYS A 156 11.91 -15.64 -0.30
N ARG A 157 12.56 -14.68 -0.98
CA ARG A 157 11.98 -13.37 -1.30
C ARG A 157 10.66 -13.52 -2.06
N GLY A 158 10.62 -14.40 -3.06
CA GLY A 158 9.43 -14.66 -3.89
C GLY A 158 8.21 -15.05 -3.05
N THR A 159 8.38 -16.02 -2.15
CA THR A 159 7.31 -16.50 -1.28
C THR A 159 6.76 -15.40 -0.35
N PHE A 160 7.63 -14.65 0.35
CA PHE A 160 7.20 -13.60 1.27
C PHE A 160 6.58 -12.39 0.58
N LEU A 161 7.07 -12.04 -0.61
CA LEU A 161 6.48 -11.02 -1.47
C LEU A 161 5.14 -11.47 -2.06
N GLY A 162 5.00 -12.75 -2.40
CA GLY A 162 3.72 -13.36 -2.79
C GLY A 162 2.68 -13.27 -1.68
N PHE A 163 3.05 -13.66 -0.45
CA PHE A 163 2.20 -13.49 0.73
C PHE A 163 1.86 -12.02 0.99
N TRP A 164 2.82 -11.09 0.83
CA TRP A 164 2.54 -9.67 0.96
C TRP A 164 1.53 -9.18 -0.07
N ASN A 165 1.55 -9.70 -1.29
CA ASN A 165 0.52 -9.41 -2.29
C ASN A 165 -0.88 -9.90 -1.88
N ILE A 166 -1.03 -10.82 -0.93
CA ILE A 166 -2.37 -11.17 -0.43
C ILE A 166 -2.98 -9.99 0.36
N SER A 167 -2.15 -9.18 1.02
CA SER A 167 -2.62 -8.10 1.89
C SER A 167 -3.47 -7.04 1.16
N HIS A 168 -3.17 -6.72 -0.11
CA HIS A 168 -3.94 -5.70 -0.85
C HIS A 168 -5.35 -6.19 -1.19
N ASN A 169 -5.47 -7.46 -1.60
CA ASN A 169 -6.77 -8.06 -1.90
C ASN A 169 -7.56 -8.36 -0.63
N LEU A 170 -6.89 -8.82 0.44
CA LEU A 170 -7.54 -9.04 1.73
C LEU A 170 -8.04 -7.72 2.34
N GLY A 171 -7.26 -6.64 2.19
CA GLY A 171 -7.67 -5.29 2.57
C GLY A 171 -8.88 -4.79 1.76
N GLY A 172 -8.90 -5.07 0.45
CA GLY A 172 -10.05 -4.71 -0.40
C GLY A 172 -11.31 -5.51 -0.11
N ALA A 173 -11.18 -6.83 0.10
CA ALA A 173 -12.28 -7.70 0.51
C ALA A 173 -12.83 -7.30 1.89
N GLY A 174 -11.94 -7.00 2.84
CA GLY A 174 -12.28 -6.55 4.19
C GLY A 174 -12.87 -5.14 4.24
N ALA A 175 -12.51 -4.25 3.30
CA ALA A 175 -13.03 -2.88 3.24
C ALA A 175 -14.56 -2.85 3.21
N ALA A 176 -15.17 -3.73 2.42
CA ALA A 176 -16.62 -3.90 2.32
C ALA A 176 -17.27 -4.20 3.68
N GLY A 177 -16.76 -5.21 4.39
CA GLY A 177 -17.30 -5.61 5.69
C GLY A 177 -17.11 -4.53 6.76
N VAL A 178 -15.92 -3.92 6.81
CA VAL A 178 -15.58 -2.90 7.81
C VAL A 178 -16.36 -1.59 7.57
N ALA A 179 -16.51 -1.18 6.31
CA ALA A 179 -17.29 0.00 5.93
C ALA A 179 -18.77 -0.18 6.25
N LEU A 180 -19.36 -1.32 5.88
CA LEU A 180 -20.76 -1.62 6.16
C LEU A 180 -21.04 -1.76 7.66
N PHE A 181 -20.12 -2.36 8.42
CA PHE A 181 -20.24 -2.45 9.87
C PHE A 181 -20.18 -1.05 10.51
N GLY A 182 -19.24 -0.21 10.09
CA GLY A 182 -19.11 1.17 10.56
C GLY A 182 -20.34 2.04 10.24
N ALA A 183 -20.91 1.90 9.04
CA ALA A 183 -22.11 2.65 8.65
C ALA A 183 -23.36 2.19 9.40
N ASN A 184 -23.61 0.88 9.49
CA ASN A 184 -24.85 0.35 10.07
C ASN A 184 -24.89 0.40 11.60
N TYR A 185 -23.74 0.26 12.28
CA TYR A 185 -23.72 0.10 13.74
C TYR A 185 -23.35 1.39 14.51
N LEU A 186 -22.62 2.33 13.89
CA LEU A 186 -22.08 3.51 14.59
C LEU A 186 -22.65 4.85 14.11
N PHE A 187 -23.20 4.92 12.90
CA PHE A 187 -23.64 6.19 12.28
C PHE A 187 -25.03 6.11 11.64
N ASP A 188 -25.85 5.13 12.03
CA ASP A 188 -27.26 5.04 11.63
C ASP A 188 -27.49 5.07 10.10
N GLY A 189 -26.56 4.47 9.34
CA GLY A 189 -26.60 4.40 7.88
C GLY A 189 -25.97 5.60 7.13
N HIS A 190 -25.35 6.55 7.82
CA HIS A 190 -24.70 7.69 7.15
C HIS A 190 -23.38 7.29 6.47
N VAL A 191 -23.22 7.74 5.22
CA VAL A 191 -22.03 7.49 4.36
C VAL A 191 -20.72 7.93 5.03
N ILE A 192 -20.80 8.95 5.88
CA ILE A 192 -19.69 9.47 6.69
C ILE A 192 -19.07 8.36 7.56
N GLY A 193 -19.91 7.47 8.14
CA GLY A 193 -19.46 6.34 8.96
C GLY A 193 -18.63 5.31 8.20
N MET A 194 -18.85 5.19 6.89
CA MET A 194 -18.04 4.32 6.04
C MET A 194 -16.60 4.79 5.97
N PHE A 195 -16.33 6.10 6.05
CA PHE A 195 -14.96 6.65 5.97
C PHE A 195 -14.31 6.84 7.33
N ILE A 196 -15.06 7.22 8.36
CA ILE A 196 -14.53 7.45 9.71
C ILE A 196 -13.99 6.16 10.33
N PHE A 197 -14.76 5.07 10.29
CA PHE A 197 -14.41 3.84 11.01
C PHE A 197 -13.13 3.16 10.47
N PRO A 198 -12.98 2.91 9.15
CA PRO A 198 -11.70 2.56 8.53
C PRO A 198 -10.52 3.46 8.88
N SER A 199 -10.76 4.77 8.93
CA SER A 199 -9.70 5.75 9.20
C SER A 199 -9.23 5.70 10.66
N ILE A 200 -10.14 5.45 11.61
CA ILE A 200 -9.77 5.23 13.02
C ILE A 200 -8.95 3.95 13.16
N ILE A 201 -9.35 2.85 12.50
CA ILE A 201 -8.57 1.60 12.49
C ILE A 201 -7.17 1.88 11.92
N ALA A 202 -7.07 2.65 10.83
CA ALA A 202 -5.80 3.04 10.24
C ALA A 202 -4.93 3.89 11.16
N LEU A 203 -5.51 4.80 11.94
CA LEU A 203 -4.78 5.55 12.95
C LEU A 203 -4.22 4.61 14.03
N ILE A 204 -5.04 3.70 14.57
CA ILE A 204 -4.62 2.75 15.60
C ILE A 204 -3.50 1.85 15.06
N VAL A 205 -3.68 1.27 13.87
CA VAL A 205 -2.67 0.44 13.20
C VAL A 205 -1.40 1.24 12.92
N GLY A 206 -1.53 2.50 12.50
CA GLY A 206 -0.42 3.41 12.28
C GLY A 206 0.38 3.68 13.55
N PHE A 207 -0.29 3.99 14.67
CA PHE A 207 0.36 4.21 15.97
C PHE A 207 1.04 2.94 16.50
N ILE A 208 0.38 1.78 16.38
CA ILE A 208 0.99 0.48 16.74
C ILE A 208 2.19 0.21 15.84
N GLY A 209 2.08 0.44 14.53
CA GLY A 209 3.16 0.28 13.56
C GLY A 209 4.34 1.22 13.82
N LEU A 210 4.12 2.42 14.36
CA LEU A 210 5.19 3.31 14.81
C LEU A 210 5.96 2.72 16.00
N ARG A 211 5.26 2.08 16.95
CA ARG A 211 5.85 1.55 18.19
C ARG A 211 6.45 0.15 18.07
N TYR A 212 5.94 -0.69 17.17
CA TYR A 212 6.36 -2.09 16.98
C TYR A 212 7.05 -2.30 15.62
N GLY A 213 8.13 -3.08 15.57
CA GLY A 213 8.89 -3.44 14.35
C GLY A 213 10.21 -2.68 14.18
N SER A 214 11.17 -3.30 13.49
CA SER A 214 12.54 -2.82 13.25
C SER A 214 12.86 -2.66 11.76
N ASP A 215 13.67 -1.67 11.39
CA ASP A 215 13.91 -1.27 9.99
C ASP A 215 14.73 -2.30 9.19
N SER A 216 15.81 -2.80 9.79
CA SER A 216 16.67 -3.81 9.16
C SER A 216 17.23 -4.78 10.21
N PRO A 217 17.73 -5.96 9.79
CA PRO A 217 18.45 -6.86 10.69
C PRO A 217 19.69 -6.17 11.32
N GLU A 218 20.25 -5.17 10.63
CA GLU A 218 21.34 -4.30 11.12
C GLU A 218 20.91 -3.41 12.29
N SER A 219 19.65 -2.97 12.36
CA SER A 219 19.12 -2.23 13.53
C SER A 219 19.05 -3.10 14.80
N TYR A 220 19.11 -4.42 14.63
CA TYR A 220 19.15 -5.40 15.72
C TYR A 220 20.58 -5.92 15.99
N GLY A 221 21.58 -5.43 15.25
CA GLY A 221 22.95 -5.95 15.31
C GLY A 221 23.10 -7.36 14.74
N LEU A 222 22.16 -7.85 13.93
CA LEU A 222 22.21 -9.22 13.41
C LEU A 222 23.07 -9.35 12.13
N GLY A 223 23.53 -8.25 11.53
CA GLY A 223 24.28 -8.22 10.25
C GLY A 223 23.37 -8.13 9.03
N LYS A 224 23.90 -8.22 7.81
CA LYS A 224 23.06 -8.27 6.58
C LYS A 224 22.35 -9.63 6.47
N ALA A 225 21.17 -9.66 5.85
CA ALA A 225 20.46 -10.93 5.59
C ALA A 225 21.31 -11.90 4.75
N GLU A 226 22.13 -11.38 3.84
CA GLU A 226 23.09 -12.14 3.03
C GLU A 226 24.16 -12.84 3.89
N GLU A 227 24.68 -12.17 4.93
CA GLU A 227 25.63 -12.74 5.89
C GLU A 227 24.99 -13.79 6.82
N LEU A 228 23.73 -13.57 7.23
CA LEU A 228 22.96 -14.48 8.11
C LEU A 228 22.62 -15.83 7.44
N PHE A 229 22.42 -15.82 6.12
CA PHE A 229 22.06 -17.00 5.34
C PHE A 229 23.20 -17.55 4.49
N GLY A 230 24.37 -16.90 4.48
CA GLY A 230 25.53 -17.35 3.72
C GLY A 230 25.30 -17.30 2.21
N GLU A 231 24.55 -16.30 1.74
CA GLU A 231 24.32 -16.10 0.30
C GLU A 231 25.49 -15.29 -0.29
N GLU A 232 26.06 -15.76 -1.40
CA GLU A 232 27.02 -14.97 -2.17
C GLU A 232 26.36 -13.67 -2.68
N ILE A 233 27.06 -12.55 -2.52
CA ILE A 233 26.72 -11.25 -3.13
C ILE A 233 26.50 -11.49 -4.63
N SER A 234 25.40 -11.01 -5.24
CA SER A 234 25.20 -11.22 -6.71
C SER A 234 26.38 -10.63 -7.46
N GLU A 235 26.70 -11.23 -8.60
CA GLU A 235 27.61 -10.60 -9.56
C GLU A 235 27.10 -9.21 -9.99
N GLU A 236 25.79 -8.99 -10.08
CA GLU A 236 25.18 -7.68 -10.34
C GLU A 236 25.45 -6.63 -9.25
N ASP A 237 25.46 -7.03 -7.96
CA ASP A 237 25.78 -6.12 -6.84
C ASP A 237 27.31 -5.84 -6.82
N LYS A 238 28.14 -6.84 -7.17
CA LYS A 238 29.59 -6.66 -7.35
C LYS A 238 29.94 -5.75 -8.53
N GLU A 239 29.22 -5.88 -9.66
CA GLU A 239 29.39 -5.02 -10.83
C GLU A 239 28.97 -3.57 -10.53
N THR A 240 27.89 -3.38 -9.76
CA THR A 240 27.40 -2.06 -9.35
C THR A 240 28.35 -1.37 -8.37
N GLU A 241 28.95 -2.11 -7.42
CA GLU A 241 30.02 -1.58 -6.56
C GLU A 241 31.32 -1.30 -7.34
N SER A 242 31.61 -2.08 -8.39
CA SER A 242 32.85 -1.90 -9.19
C SER A 242 32.83 -0.70 -10.14
N THR A 243 31.66 -0.18 -10.49
CA THR A 243 31.50 0.89 -11.49
C THR A 243 31.32 2.29 -10.90
N ASP A 244 31.20 2.44 -9.57
CA ASP A 244 31.04 3.73 -8.86
C ASP A 244 29.95 4.65 -9.45
N MET A 245 28.98 4.07 -10.18
CA MET A 245 27.94 4.82 -10.86
C MET A 245 26.86 5.23 -9.86
N THR A 246 26.45 6.50 -9.91
CA THR A 246 25.31 6.95 -9.11
C THR A 246 24.02 6.24 -9.56
N LYS A 247 23.11 5.97 -8.61
CA LYS A 247 21.79 5.35 -8.88
C LYS A 247 21.03 6.02 -10.03
N TRP A 248 21.20 7.33 -10.21
CA TRP A 248 20.60 8.09 -11.29
C TRP A 248 21.20 7.78 -12.66
N GLN A 249 22.53 7.62 -12.74
CA GLN A 249 23.21 7.23 -13.97
C GLN A 249 22.79 5.82 -14.41
N ILE A 250 22.68 4.88 -13.47
CA ILE A 250 22.19 3.51 -13.75
C ILE A 250 20.75 3.56 -14.30
N PHE A 251 19.88 4.36 -13.68
CA PHE A 251 18.49 4.52 -14.14
C PHE A 251 18.42 5.08 -15.58
N VAL A 252 19.20 6.12 -15.90
CA VAL A 252 19.19 6.69 -17.25
C VAL A 252 19.78 5.73 -18.27
N GLU A 253 20.90 5.10 -17.96
CA GLU A 253 21.65 4.23 -18.87
C GLU A 253 20.88 2.94 -19.19
N TYR A 254 20.41 2.23 -18.15
CA TYR A 254 19.86 0.88 -18.29
C TYR A 254 18.33 0.84 -18.34
N VAL A 255 17.64 1.82 -17.76
CA VAL A 255 16.17 1.84 -17.69
C VAL A 255 15.57 2.78 -18.74
N LEU A 256 15.97 4.05 -18.74
CA LEU A 256 15.35 5.07 -19.58
C LEU A 256 15.65 4.89 -21.08
N LYS A 257 16.87 4.47 -21.44
CA LYS A 257 17.27 4.25 -22.84
C LYS A 257 16.76 2.92 -23.41
N ASN A 258 16.21 2.02 -22.60
CA ASN A 258 15.82 0.68 -23.02
C ASN A 258 14.41 0.64 -23.64
N LYS A 259 14.35 0.36 -24.95
CA LYS A 259 13.09 0.30 -25.72
C LYS A 259 12.13 -0.80 -25.24
N VAL A 260 12.64 -1.92 -24.73
CA VAL A 260 11.81 -3.03 -24.24
C VAL A 260 11.07 -2.61 -22.97
N ILE A 261 11.74 -1.85 -22.09
CA ILE A 261 11.12 -1.32 -20.87
C ILE A 261 9.99 -0.35 -21.22
N TRP A 262 10.19 0.54 -22.20
CA TRP A 262 9.14 1.44 -22.67
C TRP A 262 7.93 0.70 -23.27
N LEU A 263 8.17 -0.36 -24.06
CA LEU A 263 7.10 -1.20 -24.59
C LEU A 263 6.29 -1.84 -23.44
N LEU A 264 6.98 -2.39 -22.44
CA LEU A 264 6.34 -2.98 -21.26
C LEU A 264 5.55 -1.94 -20.47
N CYS A 265 6.09 -0.73 -20.27
CA CYS A 265 5.39 0.38 -19.62
C CYS A 265 4.11 0.75 -20.38
N PHE A 266 4.18 0.87 -21.71
CA PHE A 266 3.02 1.20 -22.54
C PHE A 266 1.93 0.12 -22.47
N ALA A 267 2.31 -1.15 -22.57
CA ALA A 267 1.39 -2.27 -22.38
C ALA A 267 0.76 -2.27 -20.98
N ASN A 268 1.55 -1.94 -19.95
CA ASN A 268 1.08 -1.86 -18.57
C ASN A 268 0.00 -0.79 -18.38
N ILE A 269 0.11 0.35 -19.06
CA ILE A 269 -0.90 1.42 -19.01
C ILE A 269 -2.28 0.87 -19.42
N PHE A 270 -2.40 0.17 -20.56
CA PHE A 270 -3.69 -0.37 -21.01
C PHE A 270 -4.25 -1.42 -20.06
N LEU A 271 -3.39 -2.31 -19.55
CA LEU A 271 -3.80 -3.31 -18.57
C LEU A 271 -4.35 -2.65 -17.29
N TYR A 272 -3.73 -1.56 -16.83
CA TYR A 272 -4.20 -0.84 -15.65
C TYR A 272 -5.44 0.00 -15.90
N VAL A 273 -5.64 0.55 -17.10
CA VAL A 273 -6.89 1.23 -17.45
C VAL A 273 -8.07 0.25 -17.32
N VAL A 274 -7.95 -0.96 -17.89
CA VAL A 274 -8.99 -1.98 -17.78
C VAL A 274 -9.17 -2.43 -16.34
N ARG A 275 -8.07 -2.75 -15.64
CA ARG A 275 -8.11 -3.24 -14.26
C ARG A 275 -8.74 -2.22 -13.31
N ILE A 276 -8.27 -0.97 -13.32
CA ILE A 276 -8.76 0.07 -12.43
C ILE A 276 -10.19 0.49 -12.82
N GLY A 277 -10.51 0.50 -14.12
CA GLY A 277 -11.87 0.75 -14.59
C GLY A 277 -12.87 -0.25 -14.04
N ILE A 278 -12.60 -1.55 -14.20
CA ILE A 278 -13.47 -2.60 -13.64
C ILE A 278 -13.52 -2.49 -12.11
N ASP A 279 -12.37 -2.29 -11.47
CA ASP A 279 -12.28 -2.24 -10.02
C ASP A 279 -13.07 -1.08 -9.39
N GLN A 280 -13.00 0.11 -9.97
CA GLN A 280 -13.68 1.29 -9.41
C GLN A 280 -15.17 1.33 -9.72
N TRP A 281 -15.58 0.86 -10.90
CA TRP A 281 -16.96 1.01 -11.37
C TRP A 281 -17.81 -0.24 -11.21
N SER A 282 -17.23 -1.39 -10.85
CA SER A 282 -17.97 -2.66 -10.69
C SER A 282 -19.17 -2.55 -9.76
N THR A 283 -19.03 -1.89 -8.61
CA THR A 283 -20.10 -1.73 -7.61
C THR A 283 -21.21 -0.80 -8.12
N VAL A 284 -20.85 0.27 -8.84
CA VAL A 284 -21.80 1.22 -9.43
C VAL A 284 -22.56 0.58 -10.57
N TYR A 285 -21.87 -0.11 -11.47
CA TYR A 285 -22.46 -0.81 -12.60
C TYR A 285 -23.43 -1.92 -12.14
N ALA A 286 -23.02 -2.72 -11.16
CA ALA A 286 -23.87 -3.79 -10.61
C ALA A 286 -25.15 -3.25 -9.95
N PHE A 287 -25.08 -2.08 -9.32
CA PHE A 287 -26.25 -1.47 -8.67
C PHE A 287 -27.17 -0.76 -9.68
N GLN A 288 -26.62 0.02 -10.60
CA GLN A 288 -27.42 0.88 -11.48
C GLN A 288 -27.93 0.17 -12.74
N GLU A 289 -27.07 -0.61 -13.41
CA GLU A 289 -27.40 -1.27 -14.68
C GLU A 289 -28.00 -2.66 -14.45
N LEU A 290 -27.35 -3.46 -13.59
CA LEU A 290 -27.84 -4.81 -13.29
C LEU A 290 -28.98 -4.82 -12.26
N LYS A 291 -29.30 -3.66 -11.65
CA LYS A 291 -30.34 -3.47 -10.63
C LYS A 291 -30.22 -4.46 -9.45
N LEU A 292 -29.00 -4.91 -9.15
CA LEU A 292 -28.73 -5.79 -8.02
C LEU A 292 -28.79 -4.99 -6.71
N SER A 293 -29.09 -5.66 -5.61
CA SER A 293 -29.03 -5.01 -4.30
C SER A 293 -27.60 -4.58 -3.97
N LYS A 294 -27.45 -3.49 -3.20
CA LYS A 294 -26.14 -2.99 -2.75
C LYS A 294 -25.31 -4.09 -2.07
N ALA A 295 -25.97 -4.94 -1.26
CA ALA A 295 -25.33 -6.06 -0.60
C ALA A 295 -24.75 -7.09 -1.58
N VAL A 296 -25.51 -7.45 -2.63
CA VAL A 296 -25.05 -8.42 -3.65
C VAL A 296 -23.93 -7.82 -4.51
N ALA A 297 -24.00 -6.54 -4.87
CA ALA A 297 -22.94 -5.84 -5.60
C ALA A 297 -21.63 -5.81 -4.80
N ILE A 298 -21.71 -5.52 -3.50
CA ILE A 298 -20.56 -5.50 -2.60
C ILE A 298 -20.00 -6.92 -2.38
N GLN A 299 -20.85 -7.92 -2.20
CA GLN A 299 -20.41 -9.32 -2.08
C GLN A 299 -19.72 -9.83 -3.34
N GLY A 300 -20.23 -9.46 -4.53
CA GLY A 300 -19.59 -9.78 -5.80
C GLY A 300 -18.18 -9.18 -5.90
N PHE A 301 -18.01 -7.93 -5.48
CA PHE A 301 -16.70 -7.28 -5.39
C PHE A 301 -15.77 -7.99 -4.40
N THR A 302 -16.25 -8.33 -3.20
CA THR A 302 -15.49 -9.07 -2.19
C THR A 302 -15.05 -10.45 -2.69
N LEU A 303 -15.91 -11.17 -3.41
CA LEU A 303 -15.59 -12.48 -4.01
C LEU A 303 -14.52 -12.37 -5.10
N PHE A 304 -14.61 -11.34 -5.95
CA PHE A 304 -13.60 -11.06 -6.97
C PHE A 304 -12.21 -10.80 -6.35
N GLU A 305 -12.15 -9.95 -5.32
CA GLU A 305 -10.90 -9.67 -4.60
C GLU A 305 -10.35 -10.92 -3.89
N SER A 306 -11.22 -11.70 -3.25
CA SER A 306 -10.84 -12.95 -2.57
C SER A 306 -10.29 -13.99 -3.54
N TRP A 307 -10.87 -14.11 -4.74
CA TRP A 307 -10.38 -15.01 -5.79
C TRP A 307 -9.01 -14.56 -6.31
N CYS A 308 -8.83 -13.26 -6.55
CA CYS A 308 -7.53 -12.70 -6.91
C CYS A 308 -6.49 -12.98 -5.81
N ALA A 309 -6.85 -12.87 -4.53
CA ALA A 309 -5.97 -13.17 -3.40
C ALA A 309 -5.46 -14.63 -3.43
N GLY A 310 -6.35 -15.57 -3.72
CA GLY A 310 -6.01 -16.99 -3.86
C GLY A 310 -5.01 -17.26 -4.98
N ARG A 311 -5.11 -16.57 -6.12
CA ARG A 311 -4.12 -16.68 -7.21
C ARG A 311 -2.74 -16.17 -6.82
N TYR A 312 -2.66 -15.03 -6.14
CA TYR A 312 -1.36 -14.51 -5.66
C TYR A 312 -0.72 -15.42 -4.63
N ALA A 313 -1.52 -16.04 -3.75
CA ALA A 313 -1.04 -17.04 -2.80
C ALA A 313 -0.46 -18.27 -3.52
N ALA A 314 -1.15 -18.76 -4.56
CA ALA A 314 -0.70 -19.90 -5.34
C ALA A 314 0.61 -19.61 -6.10
N VAL A 315 0.74 -18.42 -6.69
CA VAL A 315 1.99 -17.99 -7.35
C VAL A 315 3.12 -17.82 -6.34
N GLY A 316 2.84 -17.25 -5.16
CA GLY A 316 3.82 -17.11 -4.09
C GLY A 316 4.32 -18.44 -3.55
N LEU A 317 3.46 -19.47 -3.48
CA LEU A 317 3.82 -20.82 -3.04
C LEU A 317 4.60 -21.62 -4.10
N ALA A 318 4.50 -21.24 -5.37
CA ALA A 318 5.21 -21.86 -6.47
C ALA A 318 6.64 -21.32 -6.66
N LEU A 319 6.99 -20.21 -6.01
CA LEU A 319 8.29 -19.54 -6.03
C LEU A 319 9.08 -19.78 -4.72
#